data_AF-J6IKI1-F1
#
_entry.id   AF-J6IKI1-F1
#
_cell.length_a   1.000
_cell.length_b   1.000
_cell.length_c   1.000
_cell.angle_alpha   90.00
_cell.angle_beta   90.00
_cell.angle_gamma   90.00
#
_symmetry.space_group_name_H-M   'P 1'
#
loop_
_entity.id
_entity.type
_entity.pdbx_description
1 polymer ?
#
loop_
_entity_poly.entity_id
_entity_poly.type
_entity_poly.pdbx_seq_one_letter_code
_entity_poly.pdbx_strand_id
1 'polypeptide(L)'
;MKEEIDAYKGCKLILFINIFYITISYLYALIRKEYNGDFLDIPVNLNPFFLSFVWIISIIPFLGLWLLYKKYKKKHIPYKKVYISIGFVKMFVFILLISHIFVTLVFGVGKAGFSVYQAPSFIKFFIQILLRFDSTMWGVFLIFICSKKDYTTLLWTILLLSILGITRASMGFLFFTFWITIIKYNKELLHFLKKYFFIICIIIPTFPFFVEFAYNQRDILRKAGDGNIKYDKNTLLAGKLVGRLSSFSNTAILIDKGIYYYIIAQDFDTFFYQKNMLIMINGSVFSKKDVPEKVLIENGPENASFMLGTSGILIFSLYKSTTSFFINLFSIIIICILVFKILKTINFSMNNEYAFFILLGPVLSGVGLEYFACLLNAIILFITLLFFRAFKKLQLN
;
A
#
# COMPACT_ATOMS: atom_id res chain seq x y z
N MET A 1 14.03 -8.33 22.27
CA MET A 1 15.40 -7.85 21.97
C MET A 1 15.97 -8.38 20.64
N LYS A 2 16.29 -9.69 20.46
CA LYS A 2 16.87 -10.18 19.19
C LYS A 2 15.94 -10.05 17.98
N GLU A 3 14.66 -10.35 18.13
CA GLU A 3 13.66 -10.21 17.04
C GLU A 3 13.39 -8.73 16.66
N GLU A 4 13.41 -7.83 17.65
CA GLU A 4 13.18 -6.39 17.41
C GLU A 4 14.33 -5.73 16.65
N ILE A 5 15.57 -6.16 16.91
CA ILE A 5 16.77 -5.71 16.17
C ILE A 5 16.70 -6.17 14.72
N ASP A 6 16.20 -7.38 14.49
CA ASP A 6 16.08 -7.93 13.14
C ASP A 6 14.99 -7.22 12.33
N ALA A 7 13.83 -6.98 12.94
CA ALA A 7 12.73 -6.27 12.30
C ALA A 7 13.09 -4.81 11.97
N TYR A 8 13.90 -4.15 12.81
CA TYR A 8 14.45 -2.82 12.50
C TYR A 8 15.32 -2.83 11.24
N LYS A 9 16.18 -3.83 11.07
CA LYS A 9 17.00 -4.00 9.87
C LYS A 9 16.13 -4.26 8.64
N GLY A 10 15.08 -5.07 8.80
CA GLY A 10 14.06 -5.28 7.77
C GLY A 10 13.42 -3.98 7.32
N CYS A 11 12.88 -3.16 8.24
CA CYS A 11 12.31 -1.85 7.89
C CYS A 11 13.32 -0.92 7.20
N LYS A 12 14.59 -0.94 7.62
CA LYS A 12 15.66 -0.18 6.96
C LYS A 12 15.90 -0.66 5.53
N LEU A 13 15.88 -1.97 5.30
CA LEU A 13 16.02 -2.55 3.96
C LEU A 13 14.84 -2.15 3.06
N ILE A 14 13.62 -2.16 3.59
CA ILE A 14 12.43 -1.70 2.85
C ILE A 14 12.55 -0.25 2.41
N LEU A 15 13.02 0.64 3.29
CA LEU A 15 13.29 2.03 2.94
C LEU A 15 14.25 2.11 1.74
N PHE A 16 15.37 1.36 1.79
CA PHE A 16 16.33 1.35 0.70
C PHE A 16 15.75 0.78 -0.60
N ILE A 17 14.92 -0.25 -0.54
CA ILE A 17 14.28 -0.82 -1.73
C ILE A 17 13.33 0.20 -2.40
N ASN A 18 12.55 0.96 -1.62
CA ASN A 18 11.69 2.00 -2.19
C ASN A 18 12.52 3.13 -2.84
N ILE A 19 13.60 3.57 -2.19
CA ILE A 19 14.54 4.54 -2.78
C ILE A 19 15.20 3.99 -4.05
N PHE A 20 15.49 2.69 -4.06
CA PHE A 20 16.07 2.00 -5.22
C PHE A 20 15.11 1.99 -6.41
N TYR A 21 13.81 1.70 -6.20
CA TYR A 21 12.80 1.77 -7.27
C TYR A 21 12.64 3.20 -7.85
N ILE A 22 12.67 4.22 -6.99
CA ILE A 22 12.69 5.62 -7.42
C ILE A 22 13.94 5.92 -8.26
N THR A 23 15.10 5.46 -7.81
CA THR A 23 16.37 5.65 -8.52
C THR A 23 16.39 4.95 -9.87
N ILE A 24 15.91 3.70 -9.97
CA ILE A 24 15.79 3.02 -11.26
C ILE A 24 14.86 3.79 -12.20
N SER A 25 13.73 4.29 -11.71
CA SER A 25 12.77 5.04 -12.55
C SER A 25 13.38 6.36 -13.05
N TYR A 26 14.16 7.03 -12.21
CA TYR A 26 14.94 8.21 -12.60
C TYR A 26 15.99 7.87 -13.68
N LEU A 27 16.77 6.81 -13.48
CA LEU A 27 17.75 6.36 -14.48
C LEU A 27 17.08 5.93 -15.79
N TYR A 28 15.92 5.28 -15.71
CA TYR A 28 15.12 4.90 -16.87
C TYR A 28 14.75 6.15 -17.68
N ALA A 29 14.18 7.18 -17.04
CA ALA A 29 13.83 8.44 -17.69
C ALA A 29 15.04 9.16 -18.31
N LEU A 30 16.20 9.14 -17.66
CA LEU A 30 17.42 9.75 -18.19
C LEU A 30 17.94 9.04 -19.45
N ILE A 31 17.95 7.71 -19.43
CA ILE A 31 18.56 6.86 -20.47
C ILE A 31 17.60 6.65 -21.65
N ARG A 32 16.35 6.27 -21.37
CA ARG A 32 15.35 5.95 -22.39
C ARG A 32 14.63 7.19 -22.94
N LYS A 33 14.72 8.33 -22.25
CA LYS A 33 13.98 9.56 -22.59
C LYS A 33 12.46 9.39 -22.59
N GLU A 34 11.98 8.40 -21.85
CA GLU A 34 10.56 8.08 -21.68
C GLU A 34 10.28 7.80 -20.20
N TYR A 35 9.07 8.13 -19.75
CA TYR A 35 8.60 7.76 -18.43
C TYR A 35 8.28 6.25 -18.35
N ASN A 36 8.25 5.72 -17.13
CA ASN A 36 7.94 4.32 -16.86
C ASN A 36 6.63 4.17 -16.05
N GLY A 37 6.20 2.94 -15.83
CA GLY A 37 5.03 2.60 -15.02
C GLY A 37 3.75 2.77 -15.81
N ASP A 38 2.89 3.67 -15.33
CA ASP A 38 1.61 3.97 -15.98
C ASP A 38 1.76 5.00 -17.13
N PHE A 39 2.95 5.58 -17.29
CA PHE A 39 3.30 6.55 -18.33
C PHE A 39 4.34 5.99 -19.32
N LEU A 40 4.31 4.68 -19.55
CA LEU A 40 5.12 4.04 -20.60
C LEU A 40 4.86 4.72 -21.95
N ASP A 41 5.92 4.82 -22.75
CA ASP A 41 5.93 5.43 -24.09
C ASP A 41 5.61 6.95 -24.12
N ILE A 42 5.54 7.60 -22.94
CA ILE A 42 5.42 9.07 -22.86
C ILE A 42 6.82 9.69 -22.83
N PRO A 43 7.16 10.59 -23.77
CA PRO A 43 8.47 11.20 -23.84
C PRO A 43 8.72 12.15 -22.66
N VAL A 44 9.98 12.24 -22.24
CA VAL A 44 10.44 13.13 -21.18
C VAL A 44 10.87 14.46 -21.79
N ASN A 45 10.18 15.55 -21.46
CA ASN A 45 10.56 16.90 -21.91
C ASN A 45 11.37 17.67 -20.84
N LEU A 46 11.35 17.20 -19.59
CA LEU A 46 12.18 17.75 -18.52
C LEU A 46 13.68 17.56 -18.78
N ASN A 47 14.44 18.63 -18.53
CA ASN A 47 15.90 18.54 -18.53
C ASN A 47 16.42 17.69 -17.34
N PRO A 48 17.68 17.20 -17.41
CA PRO A 48 18.26 16.37 -16.33
C PRO A 48 18.29 17.04 -14.95
N PHE A 49 18.37 18.38 -14.90
CA PHE A 49 18.35 19.13 -13.64
C PHE A 49 16.99 19.00 -12.95
N PHE A 50 15.88 19.24 -13.68
CA PHE A 50 14.54 19.07 -13.13
C PHE A 50 14.25 17.60 -12.79
N LEU A 51 14.70 16.64 -13.60
CA LEU A 51 14.57 15.21 -13.26
C LEU A 51 15.30 14.86 -11.96
N SER A 52 16.50 15.42 -11.74
CA SER A 52 17.25 15.25 -10.48
C SER A 52 16.50 15.84 -9.29
N PHE A 53 15.87 17.00 -9.47
CA PHE A 53 15.02 17.61 -8.46
C PHE A 53 13.81 16.70 -8.12
N VAL A 54 13.11 16.17 -9.13
CA VAL A 54 12.00 15.23 -8.93
C VAL A 54 12.44 13.98 -8.18
N TRP A 55 13.63 13.47 -8.50
CA TRP A 55 14.20 12.30 -7.83
C TRP A 55 14.39 12.55 -6.34
N ILE A 56 14.96 13.70 -5.96
CA ILE A 56 15.15 14.09 -4.55
C ILE A 56 13.81 14.22 -3.83
N ILE A 57 12.86 14.97 -4.38
CA ILE A 57 11.57 15.18 -3.70
C ILE A 57 10.75 13.90 -3.59
N SER A 58 10.90 12.94 -4.51
CA SER A 58 10.21 11.65 -4.46
C SER A 58 10.71 10.76 -3.31
N ILE A 59 11.95 10.98 -2.84
CA ILE A 59 12.55 10.23 -1.72
C ILE A 59 12.08 10.78 -0.35
N ILE A 60 11.78 12.09 -0.26
CA ILE A 60 11.47 12.78 1.00
C ILE A 60 10.35 12.10 1.81
N PRO A 61 9.19 11.70 1.23
CA PRO A 61 8.12 11.05 2.00
C PRO A 61 8.56 9.76 2.71
N PHE A 62 9.37 8.94 2.05
CA PHE A 62 9.88 7.69 2.63
C PHE A 62 10.88 7.96 3.76
N LEU A 63 11.74 8.97 3.61
CA LEU A 63 12.62 9.42 4.69
C LEU A 63 11.83 9.99 5.87
N GLY A 64 10.77 10.77 5.62
CA GLY A 64 9.88 11.29 6.64
C GLY A 64 9.21 10.17 7.45
N LEU A 65 8.68 9.14 6.77
CA LEU A 65 8.10 7.96 7.41
C LEU A 65 9.15 7.21 8.25
N TRP A 66 10.37 7.06 7.74
CA TRP A 66 11.48 6.44 8.48
C TRP A 66 11.89 7.21 9.74
N LEU A 67 11.96 8.54 9.66
CA LEU A 67 12.23 9.39 10.82
C LEU A 67 11.15 9.24 11.88
N LEU A 68 9.88 9.21 11.46
CA LEU A 68 8.76 8.97 12.36
C LEU A 68 8.86 7.60 13.03
N TYR A 69 9.14 6.54 12.26
CA TYR A 69 9.38 5.19 12.78
C TYR A 69 10.50 5.19 13.82
N LYS A 70 11.66 5.77 13.54
CA LYS A 70 12.77 5.86 14.50
C LYS A 70 12.39 6.59 15.79
N LYS A 71 11.65 7.70 15.67
CA LYS A 71 11.16 8.48 16.82
C LYS A 71 10.25 7.64 17.70
N TYR A 72 9.30 6.91 17.10
CA TYR A 72 8.40 6.03 17.84
C TYR A 72 9.08 4.78 18.36
N LYS A 73 10.10 4.22 17.69
CA LYS A 73 10.85 3.08 18.24
C LYS A 73 11.60 3.43 19.54
N LYS A 74 12.17 4.64 19.62
CA LYS A 74 12.91 5.12 20.81
C LYS A 74 12.02 5.55 21.99
N LYS A 75 10.81 6.01 21.72
CA LYS A 75 9.95 6.63 22.73
C LYS A 75 9.44 5.58 23.74
N HIS A 76 9.51 5.87 25.04
CA HIS A 76 8.86 5.04 26.06
C HIS A 76 7.34 5.29 26.08
N ILE A 77 6.55 4.30 26.49
CA ILE A 77 5.09 4.41 26.61
C ILE A 77 4.73 4.56 28.10
N PRO A 78 4.12 5.68 28.52
CA PRO A 78 3.75 5.86 29.92
C PRO A 78 2.44 5.14 30.32
N TYR A 79 1.67 4.60 29.38
CA TYR A 79 0.34 4.00 29.63
C TYR A 79 0.29 2.47 29.49
N LYS A 80 -0.69 1.84 30.17
CA LYS A 80 -0.94 0.39 30.11
C LYS A 80 -1.32 -0.04 28.69
N LYS A 81 -0.58 -1.01 28.15
CA LYS A 81 -0.83 -1.55 26.81
C LYS A 81 -2.05 -2.48 26.79
N VAL A 82 -2.71 -2.58 25.64
CA VAL A 82 -3.81 -3.54 25.41
C VAL A 82 -3.22 -4.92 25.14
N TYR A 83 -3.51 -5.89 26.01
CA TYR A 83 -3.07 -7.28 25.84
C TYR A 83 -3.80 -7.95 24.68
N ILE A 84 -3.07 -8.73 23.88
CA ILE A 84 -3.58 -9.45 22.72
C ILE A 84 -3.82 -10.90 23.10
N SER A 85 -5.06 -11.38 22.93
CA SER A 85 -5.31 -12.83 22.96
C SER A 85 -5.14 -13.41 21.54
N ILE A 86 -3.96 -14.01 21.29
CA ILE A 86 -3.59 -14.51 19.95
C ILE A 86 -4.62 -15.53 19.44
N GLY A 87 -5.18 -16.38 20.30
CA GLY A 87 -6.20 -17.36 19.91
C GLY A 87 -7.48 -16.71 19.35
N PHE A 88 -8.00 -15.67 20.01
CA PHE A 88 -9.16 -14.92 19.52
C PHE A 88 -8.86 -14.20 18.22
N VAL A 89 -7.69 -13.56 18.12
CA VAL A 89 -7.29 -12.87 16.88
C VAL A 89 -7.17 -13.86 15.73
N LYS A 90 -6.55 -15.03 15.96
CA LYS A 90 -6.42 -16.09 14.94
C LYS A 90 -7.79 -16.53 14.41
N MET A 91 -8.72 -16.85 15.31
CA MET A 91 -10.08 -17.27 14.93
C MET A 91 -10.79 -16.16 14.15
N PHE A 92 -10.77 -14.93 14.66
CA PHE A 92 -11.40 -13.78 14.01
C PHE A 92 -10.85 -13.54 12.61
N VAL A 93 -9.53 -13.53 12.45
CA VAL A 93 -8.88 -13.27 11.15
C VAL A 93 -9.19 -14.37 10.13
N PHE A 94 -9.23 -15.64 10.54
CA PHE A 94 -9.63 -16.71 9.62
C PHE A 94 -11.09 -16.59 9.18
N ILE A 95 -12.02 -16.33 10.11
CA ILE A 95 -13.43 -16.08 9.76
C ILE A 95 -13.53 -14.89 8.81
N LEU A 96 -12.80 -13.80 9.10
CA LEU A 96 -12.77 -12.60 8.28
C LEU A 96 -12.27 -12.90 6.86
N LEU A 97 -11.10 -13.53 6.71
CA LEU A 97 -10.51 -13.86 5.41
C LEU A 97 -11.43 -14.77 4.59
N ILE A 98 -11.98 -15.83 5.19
CA ILE A 98 -12.91 -16.75 4.52
C ILE A 98 -14.18 -15.99 4.09
N SER A 99 -14.73 -15.13 4.95
CA SER A 99 -15.91 -14.33 4.63
C SER A 99 -15.65 -13.38 3.46
N HIS A 100 -14.47 -12.73 3.43
CA HIS A 100 -14.10 -11.87 2.31
C HIS A 100 -13.92 -12.64 1.00
N ILE A 101 -13.29 -13.83 1.03
CA ILE A 101 -13.17 -14.69 -0.14
C ILE A 101 -14.55 -15.08 -0.65
N PHE A 102 -15.43 -15.52 0.26
CA PHE A 102 -16.80 -15.91 -0.07
C PHE A 102 -17.58 -14.76 -0.76
N VAL A 103 -17.63 -13.58 -0.15
CA VAL A 103 -18.38 -12.46 -0.75
C VAL A 103 -17.76 -11.95 -2.05
N THR A 104 -16.44 -12.10 -2.22
CA THR A 104 -15.76 -11.78 -3.48
C THR A 104 -16.16 -12.77 -4.58
N LEU A 105 -16.18 -14.07 -4.28
CA LEU A 105 -16.55 -15.12 -5.24
C LEU A 105 -18.03 -15.05 -5.63
N VAL A 106 -18.92 -14.85 -4.67
CA VAL A 106 -20.37 -14.91 -4.90
C VAL A 106 -20.93 -13.61 -5.47
N PHE A 107 -20.48 -12.46 -4.96
CA PHE A 107 -21.05 -11.15 -5.30
C PHE A 107 -20.09 -10.22 -6.04
N GLY A 108 -18.83 -10.64 -6.28
CA GLY A 108 -17.83 -9.81 -6.94
C GLY A 108 -17.29 -8.66 -6.08
N VAL A 109 -17.48 -8.70 -4.75
CA VAL A 109 -17.09 -7.61 -3.85
C VAL A 109 -15.59 -7.32 -3.92
N GLY A 110 -15.22 -6.08 -4.26
CA GLY A 110 -13.83 -5.63 -4.25
C GLY A 110 -12.96 -6.23 -5.37
N LYS A 111 -13.57 -6.82 -6.40
CA LYS A 111 -12.85 -7.29 -7.58
C LYS A 111 -12.40 -6.10 -8.43
N ALA A 112 -11.09 -5.98 -8.64
CA ALA A 112 -10.51 -4.87 -9.39
C ALA A 112 -10.94 -4.93 -10.86
N GLY A 113 -11.30 -3.77 -11.43
CA GLY A 113 -11.74 -3.64 -12.82
C GLY A 113 -13.21 -4.00 -13.07
N PHE A 114 -14.00 -4.27 -12.02
CA PHE A 114 -15.44 -4.54 -12.11
C PHE A 114 -16.26 -3.41 -11.49
N SER A 115 -17.51 -3.28 -11.94
CA SER A 115 -18.49 -2.33 -11.38
C SER A 115 -18.87 -2.67 -9.93
N VAL A 116 -19.59 -1.75 -9.28
CA VAL A 116 -20.09 -1.93 -7.90
C VAL A 116 -20.87 -3.25 -7.79
N TYR A 117 -20.58 -4.01 -6.72
CA TYR A 117 -21.20 -5.31 -6.46
C TYR A 117 -22.72 -5.19 -6.29
N GLN A 118 -23.43 -6.24 -6.70
CA GLN A 118 -24.87 -6.36 -6.50
C GLN A 118 -25.16 -7.53 -5.57
N ALA A 119 -26.00 -7.28 -4.57
CA ALA A 119 -26.43 -8.25 -3.58
C ALA A 119 -27.82 -7.85 -3.02
N PRO A 120 -28.60 -8.79 -2.47
CA PRO A 120 -29.82 -8.49 -1.72
C PRO A 120 -29.58 -7.51 -0.57
N SER A 121 -30.57 -6.70 -0.20
CA SER A 121 -30.41 -5.59 0.78
C SER A 121 -29.82 -6.03 2.13
N PHE A 122 -30.30 -7.15 2.68
CA PHE A 122 -29.76 -7.71 3.93
C PHE A 122 -28.29 -8.12 3.80
N ILE A 123 -27.92 -8.73 2.67
CA ILE A 123 -26.54 -9.14 2.38
C ILE A 123 -25.65 -7.92 2.14
N LYS A 124 -26.17 -6.87 1.48
CA LYS A 124 -25.46 -5.58 1.33
C LYS A 124 -25.10 -4.98 2.68
N PHE A 125 -26.01 -5.01 3.65
CA PHE A 125 -25.73 -4.53 5.01
C PHE A 125 -24.59 -5.34 5.67
N PHE A 126 -24.63 -6.67 5.59
CA PHE A 126 -23.55 -7.51 6.10
C PHE A 126 -22.21 -7.24 5.40
N ILE A 127 -22.20 -7.14 4.08
CA ILE A 127 -21.00 -6.81 3.29
C ILE A 127 -20.44 -5.45 3.73
N GLN A 128 -21.28 -4.45 3.96
CA GLN A 128 -20.82 -3.13 4.40
C GLN A 128 -20.14 -3.18 5.77
N ILE A 129 -20.65 -3.98 6.71
CA ILE A 129 -19.98 -4.21 8.00
C ILE A 129 -18.65 -4.93 7.79
N LEU A 130 -18.67 -6.02 7.01
CA LEU A 130 -17.49 -6.82 6.71
C LEU A 130 -16.36 -5.97 6.11
N LEU A 131 -16.69 -5.09 5.16
CA LEU A 131 -15.75 -4.17 4.51
C LEU A 131 -15.13 -3.13 5.45
N ARG A 132 -15.66 -2.92 6.67
CA ARG A 132 -14.99 -2.08 7.69
C ARG A 132 -13.77 -2.77 8.30
N PHE A 133 -13.67 -4.09 8.18
CA PHE A 133 -12.52 -4.85 8.62
C PHE A 133 -11.64 -5.18 7.42
N ASP A 134 -10.57 -4.40 7.23
CA ASP A 134 -9.67 -4.67 6.10
C ASP A 134 -8.99 -6.04 6.25
N SER A 135 -9.45 -6.98 5.43
CA SER A 135 -8.99 -8.36 5.37
C SER A 135 -7.47 -8.49 5.23
N THR A 136 -6.86 -7.62 4.44
CA THR A 136 -5.43 -7.68 4.17
C THR A 136 -4.67 -7.23 5.40
N MET A 137 -5.01 -6.08 5.98
CA MET A 137 -4.39 -5.54 7.17
C MET A 137 -4.53 -6.50 8.36
N TRP A 138 -5.71 -7.09 8.55
CA TRP A 138 -5.93 -8.10 9.59
C TRP A 138 -5.13 -9.39 9.38
N GLY A 139 -5.04 -9.88 8.14
CA GLY A 139 -4.19 -11.01 7.80
C GLY A 139 -2.71 -10.72 8.06
N VAL A 140 -2.23 -9.54 7.67
CA VAL A 140 -0.86 -9.11 7.96
C VAL A 140 -0.62 -8.96 9.45
N PHE A 141 -1.56 -8.36 10.19
CA PHE A 141 -1.49 -8.23 11.63
C PHE A 141 -1.34 -9.58 12.32
N LEU A 142 -2.11 -10.61 11.91
CA LEU A 142 -1.96 -11.97 12.41
C LEU A 142 -0.55 -12.51 12.17
N ILE A 143 0.00 -12.30 10.97
CA ILE A 143 1.38 -12.70 10.66
C ILE A 143 2.36 -12.00 11.61
N PHE A 144 2.19 -10.71 11.92
CA PHE A 144 3.08 -10.00 12.84
C PHE A 144 3.01 -10.53 14.28
N ILE A 145 1.83 -10.87 14.80
CA ILE A 145 1.69 -11.30 16.20
C ILE A 145 2.04 -12.78 16.41
N CYS A 146 1.89 -13.63 15.39
CA CYS A 146 2.19 -15.05 15.50
C CYS A 146 3.69 -15.32 15.65
N SER A 147 4.05 -16.28 16.49
CA SER A 147 5.44 -16.74 16.61
C SER A 147 5.95 -17.30 15.29
N LYS A 148 7.25 -17.15 15.01
CA LYS A 148 7.91 -17.79 13.86
C LYS A 148 7.76 -19.32 13.87
N LYS A 149 7.57 -19.93 15.04
CA LYS A 149 7.39 -21.38 15.21
C LYS A 149 5.97 -21.87 14.85
N ASP A 150 4.98 -20.99 14.81
CA ASP A 150 3.60 -21.35 14.45
C ASP A 150 3.42 -21.33 12.92
N TYR A 151 4.17 -22.21 12.25
CA TYR A 151 4.21 -22.28 10.78
C TYR A 151 2.84 -22.60 10.18
N THR A 152 2.02 -23.38 10.88
CA THR A 152 0.68 -23.74 10.40
C THR A 152 -0.21 -22.51 10.23
N THR A 153 -0.32 -21.66 11.24
CA THR A 153 -1.11 -20.42 11.18
C THR A 153 -0.57 -19.49 10.10
N LEU A 154 0.75 -19.37 10.00
CA LEU A 154 1.41 -18.50 9.02
C LEU A 154 1.12 -18.95 7.58
N LEU A 155 1.29 -20.24 7.29
CA LEU A 155 1.01 -20.81 5.97
C LEU A 155 -0.45 -20.64 5.57
N TRP A 156 -1.39 -20.97 6.47
CA TRP A 156 -2.82 -20.78 6.22
C TRP A 156 -3.18 -19.32 5.97
N THR A 157 -2.59 -18.39 6.73
CA THR A 157 -2.84 -16.95 6.53
C THR A 157 -2.33 -16.48 5.17
N ILE A 158 -1.11 -16.88 4.79
CA ILE A 158 -0.51 -16.54 3.48
C ILE A 158 -1.34 -17.15 2.34
N LEU A 159 -1.78 -18.40 2.49
CA LEU A 159 -2.62 -19.08 1.51
C LEU A 159 -3.95 -18.35 1.32
N LEU A 160 -4.65 -18.02 2.42
CA LEU A 160 -5.92 -17.29 2.36
C LEU A 160 -5.77 -15.89 1.77
N LEU A 161 -4.70 -15.16 2.11
CA LEU A 161 -4.39 -13.87 1.50
C LEU A 161 -4.09 -13.99 0.00
N SER A 162 -3.44 -15.07 -0.42
CA SER A 162 -3.16 -15.34 -1.83
C SER A 162 -4.43 -15.65 -2.61
N ILE A 163 -5.30 -16.52 -2.08
CA ILE A 163 -6.63 -16.80 -2.65
C ILE A 163 -7.46 -15.51 -2.74
N LEU A 164 -7.45 -14.70 -1.68
CA LEU A 164 -8.15 -13.42 -1.68
C LEU A 164 -7.61 -12.46 -2.76
N GLY A 165 -6.29 -12.37 -2.92
CA GLY A 165 -5.66 -11.55 -3.96
C GLY A 165 -6.05 -11.99 -5.38
N ILE A 166 -6.01 -13.30 -5.64
CA ILE A 166 -6.41 -13.90 -6.92
C ILE A 166 -7.89 -13.63 -7.20
N THR A 167 -8.78 -13.89 -6.24
CA THR A 167 -10.23 -13.68 -6.41
C THR A 167 -10.59 -12.22 -6.65
N ARG A 168 -9.83 -11.28 -6.06
CA ARG A 168 -9.97 -9.83 -6.32
C ARG A 168 -9.28 -9.35 -7.60
N ALA A 169 -8.61 -10.22 -8.35
CA ALA A 169 -7.80 -9.86 -9.51
C ALA A 169 -6.75 -8.76 -9.19
N SER A 170 -6.11 -8.89 -8.02
CA SER A 170 -5.14 -7.93 -7.50
C SER A 170 -3.82 -8.61 -7.14
N MET A 171 -2.71 -7.98 -7.55
CA MET A 171 -1.36 -8.42 -7.16
C MET A 171 -0.90 -7.87 -5.81
N GLY A 172 -1.74 -7.09 -5.11
CA GLY A 172 -1.36 -6.46 -3.83
C GLY A 172 -0.88 -7.47 -2.78
N PHE A 173 -1.41 -8.70 -2.77
CA PHE A 173 -0.99 -9.73 -1.82
C PHE A 173 0.50 -10.11 -1.97
N LEU A 174 1.04 -10.11 -3.20
CA LEU A 174 2.45 -10.40 -3.46
C LEU A 174 3.34 -9.31 -2.84
N PHE A 175 2.93 -8.05 -2.98
CA PHE A 175 3.63 -6.92 -2.39
C PHE A 175 3.65 -6.99 -0.86
N PHE A 176 2.50 -7.23 -0.24
CA PHE A 176 2.42 -7.33 1.23
C PHE A 176 3.20 -8.53 1.78
N THR A 177 3.06 -9.71 1.17
CA THR A 177 3.80 -10.92 1.61
C THR A 177 5.32 -10.76 1.47
N PHE A 178 5.78 -10.12 0.39
CA PHE A 178 7.19 -9.80 0.19
C PHE A 178 7.75 -8.90 1.32
N TRP A 179 7.08 -7.80 1.62
CA TRP A 179 7.53 -6.87 2.66
C TRP A 179 7.48 -7.46 4.06
N ILE A 180 6.44 -8.24 4.39
CA ILE A 180 6.35 -8.92 5.69
C ILE A 180 7.50 -9.92 5.85
N THR A 181 7.84 -10.64 4.77
CA THR A 181 8.98 -11.56 4.75
C THR A 181 10.27 -10.81 5.07
N ILE A 182 10.49 -9.64 4.45
CA ILE A 182 11.64 -8.79 4.74
C ILE A 182 11.64 -8.30 6.19
N ILE A 183 10.51 -7.85 6.74
CA ILE A 183 10.49 -7.32 8.12
C ILE A 183 10.67 -8.45 9.13
N LYS A 184 9.81 -9.46 9.07
CA LYS A 184 9.71 -10.48 10.12
C LYS A 184 10.81 -11.53 10.04
N TYR A 185 11.25 -11.88 8.83
CA TYR A 185 12.23 -12.95 8.57
C TYR A 185 13.54 -12.42 7.98
N ASN A 186 13.90 -11.17 8.29
CA ASN A 186 15.08 -10.51 7.73
C ASN A 186 16.36 -11.35 7.89
N LYS A 187 16.64 -11.87 9.10
CA LYS A 187 17.85 -12.67 9.35
C LYS A 187 17.85 -13.98 8.57
N GLU A 188 16.72 -14.69 8.59
CA GLU A 188 16.57 -15.96 7.87
C GLU A 188 16.68 -15.75 6.36
N LEU A 189 16.07 -14.68 5.83
CA LEU A 189 16.15 -14.29 4.44
C LEU A 189 17.59 -13.96 4.05
N LEU A 190 18.29 -13.11 4.80
CA LEU A 190 19.69 -12.77 4.53
C LEU A 190 20.62 -13.99 4.60
N HIS A 191 20.38 -14.90 5.53
CA HIS A 191 21.13 -16.15 5.62
C HIS A 191 20.85 -17.04 4.40
N PHE A 192 19.59 -17.18 3.99
CA PHE A 192 19.18 -17.92 2.80
C PHE A 192 19.83 -17.34 1.52
N LEU A 193 19.77 -16.02 1.34
CA LEU A 193 20.35 -15.33 0.19
C LEU A 193 21.87 -15.53 0.12
N LYS A 194 22.57 -15.51 1.26
CA LYS A 194 24.02 -15.76 1.31
C LYS A 194 24.37 -17.22 1.05
N LYS A 195 23.63 -18.16 1.66
CA LYS A 195 23.88 -19.60 1.54
C LYS A 195 23.66 -20.09 0.12
N TYR A 196 22.62 -19.60 -0.55
CA TYR A 196 22.22 -20.05 -1.89
C TYR A 196 22.50 -19.02 -2.98
N PHE A 197 23.46 -18.12 -2.76
CA PHE A 197 23.78 -17.01 -3.67
C PHE A 197 23.93 -17.45 -5.13
N PHE A 198 24.75 -18.47 -5.40
CA PHE A 198 24.97 -18.97 -6.76
C PHE A 198 23.71 -19.55 -7.40
N ILE A 199 22.90 -20.30 -6.65
CA ILE A 199 21.64 -20.85 -7.15
C ILE A 199 20.66 -19.71 -7.48
N ILE A 200 20.59 -18.70 -6.61
CA ILE A 200 19.75 -17.53 -6.83
C ILE A 200 20.20 -16.76 -8.09
N CYS A 201 21.51 -16.59 -8.32
CA CYS A 201 22.03 -15.97 -9.54
C CYS A 201 21.63 -16.74 -10.81
N ILE A 202 21.54 -18.08 -10.75
CA ILE A 202 21.09 -18.91 -11.87
C ILE A 202 19.58 -18.79 -12.09
N ILE A 203 18.79 -18.61 -11.01
CA ILE A 203 17.32 -18.53 -11.09
C ILE A 203 16.83 -17.12 -11.42
N ILE A 204 17.52 -16.05 -10.99
CA ILE A 204 17.13 -14.65 -11.22
C ILE A 204 16.77 -14.35 -12.70
N PRO A 205 17.49 -14.85 -13.71
CA PRO A 205 17.13 -14.67 -15.12
C PRO A 205 15.73 -15.16 -15.50
N THR A 206 15.12 -16.05 -14.71
CA THR A 206 13.73 -16.53 -14.90
C THR A 206 12.68 -15.59 -14.29
N PHE A 207 13.09 -14.64 -13.43
CA PHE A 207 12.19 -13.69 -12.78
C PHE A 207 11.31 -12.88 -13.75
N PRO A 208 11.80 -12.36 -14.89
CA PRO A 208 10.95 -11.69 -15.88
C PRO A 208 9.77 -12.55 -16.35
N PHE A 209 9.98 -13.85 -16.55
CA PHE A 209 8.92 -14.77 -16.99
C PHE A 209 7.79 -14.88 -15.96
N PHE A 210 8.13 -14.96 -14.67
CA PHE A 210 7.13 -14.97 -13.60
C PHE A 210 6.35 -13.65 -13.51
N VAL A 211 7.03 -12.52 -13.72
CA VAL A 211 6.39 -11.19 -13.74
C VAL A 211 5.42 -11.08 -14.92
N GLU A 212 5.84 -11.51 -16.11
CA GLU A 212 5.00 -11.55 -17.33
C GLU A 212 3.76 -12.40 -17.11
N PHE A 213 3.96 -13.64 -16.61
CA PHE A 213 2.87 -14.55 -16.27
C PHE A 213 1.89 -13.91 -15.29
N ALA A 214 2.38 -13.28 -14.21
CA ALA A 214 1.51 -12.64 -13.23
C ALA A 214 0.68 -11.48 -13.82
N TYR A 215 1.27 -10.66 -14.70
CA TYR A 215 0.54 -9.60 -15.41
C TYR A 215 -0.52 -10.18 -16.35
N ASN A 216 -0.18 -11.17 -17.17
CA ASN A 216 -1.12 -11.81 -18.08
C ASN A 216 -2.29 -12.46 -17.34
N GLN A 217 -2.02 -13.21 -16.26
CA GLN A 217 -3.07 -13.80 -15.42
C GLN A 217 -3.97 -12.73 -14.79
N ARG A 218 -3.40 -11.64 -14.29
CA ARG A 218 -4.19 -10.53 -13.74
C ARG A 218 -5.11 -9.92 -14.81
N ASP A 219 -4.60 -9.70 -16.02
CA ASP A 219 -5.35 -9.04 -17.08
C ASP A 219 -6.47 -9.96 -17.63
N ILE A 220 -6.25 -11.28 -17.69
CA ILE A 220 -7.32 -12.29 -17.92
C ILE A 220 -8.40 -12.20 -16.84
N LEU A 221 -8.01 -12.19 -15.57
CA LEU A 221 -8.96 -12.15 -14.43
C LEU A 221 -9.79 -10.85 -14.40
N ARG A 222 -9.26 -9.77 -15.01
CA ARG A 222 -9.92 -8.48 -15.19
C ARG A 222 -10.73 -8.36 -16.47
N LYS A 223 -10.73 -9.37 -17.34
CA LYS A 223 -11.33 -9.33 -18.70
C LYS A 223 -10.77 -8.18 -19.54
N ALA A 224 -9.52 -7.79 -19.32
CA ALA A 224 -8.86 -6.68 -20.00
C ALA A 224 -8.05 -7.14 -21.24
N GLY A 225 -8.03 -8.43 -21.54
CA GLY A 225 -7.39 -9.02 -22.73
C GLY A 225 -7.28 -10.55 -22.64
N ASP A 226 -6.85 -11.17 -23.73
CA ASP A 226 -6.78 -12.64 -23.89
C ASP A 226 -5.53 -13.29 -23.25
N GLY A 227 -4.74 -12.52 -22.49
CA GLY A 227 -3.65 -13.07 -21.67
C GLY A 227 -2.36 -13.46 -22.40
N ASN A 228 -2.15 -12.96 -23.62
CA ASN A 228 -0.99 -13.28 -24.45
C ASN A 228 -0.12 -12.06 -24.80
N ILE A 229 -0.10 -11.05 -23.93
CA ILE A 229 0.74 -9.87 -24.17
C ILE A 229 2.19 -10.24 -23.83
N LYS A 230 3.04 -10.31 -24.86
CA LYS A 230 4.48 -10.43 -24.70
C LYS A 230 5.09 -9.04 -24.50
N TYR A 231 5.78 -8.87 -23.39
CA TYR A 231 6.53 -7.64 -23.12
C TYR A 231 8.01 -7.86 -23.39
N ASP A 232 8.69 -6.88 -23.99
CA ASP A 232 10.16 -6.86 -23.96
C ASP A 232 10.64 -6.91 -22.50
N LYS A 233 11.70 -7.68 -22.21
CA LYS A 233 12.16 -7.92 -20.83
C LYS A 233 12.51 -6.63 -20.09
N ASN A 234 13.12 -5.66 -20.78
CA ASN A 234 13.52 -4.40 -20.16
C ASN A 234 12.30 -3.50 -19.92
N THR A 235 11.39 -3.45 -20.89
CA THR A 235 10.10 -2.74 -20.76
C THR A 235 9.22 -3.37 -19.68
N LEU A 236 9.27 -4.69 -19.49
CA LEU A 236 8.51 -5.37 -18.45
C LEU A 236 9.02 -5.05 -17.04
N LEU A 237 10.34 -5.21 -16.82
CA LEU A 237 10.92 -5.04 -15.49
C LEU A 237 11.09 -3.57 -15.11
N ALA A 238 11.90 -2.82 -15.87
CA ALA A 238 12.20 -1.43 -15.54
C ALA A 238 11.08 -0.48 -15.96
N GLY A 239 10.43 -0.79 -17.10
CA GLY A 239 9.28 -0.05 -17.59
C GLY A 239 8.04 -0.28 -16.72
N LYS A 240 7.45 -1.47 -16.71
CA LYS A 240 6.14 -1.72 -16.09
C LYS A 240 6.21 -2.00 -14.59
N LEU A 241 7.04 -2.96 -14.15
CA LEU A 241 7.09 -3.40 -12.75
C LEU A 241 7.67 -2.32 -11.82
N VAL A 242 8.92 -1.89 -12.07
CA VAL A 242 9.58 -0.91 -11.21
C VAL A 242 8.86 0.44 -11.26
N GLY A 243 8.38 0.85 -12.44
CA GLY A 243 7.60 2.07 -12.58
C GLY A 243 6.32 2.09 -11.74
N ARG A 244 5.67 0.93 -11.53
CA ARG A 244 4.50 0.80 -10.64
C ARG A 244 4.85 0.67 -9.15
N LEU A 245 6.11 0.43 -8.83
CA LEU A 245 6.64 0.38 -7.47
C LEU A 245 7.37 1.69 -7.09
N SER A 246 7.23 2.73 -7.92
CA SER A 246 7.88 4.02 -7.80
C SER A 246 6.86 5.13 -8.06
N SER A 247 6.95 6.21 -7.30
CA SER A 247 6.15 7.42 -7.55
C SER A 247 6.84 8.43 -8.47
N PHE A 248 8.06 8.14 -8.95
CA PHE A 248 8.91 9.10 -9.66
C PHE A 248 8.25 9.63 -10.93
N SER A 249 7.87 8.75 -11.86
CA SER A 249 7.29 9.15 -13.15
C SER A 249 5.98 9.91 -12.97
N ASN A 250 5.19 9.50 -11.98
CA ASN A 250 3.90 10.10 -11.65
C ASN A 250 4.07 11.51 -11.04
N THR A 251 5.17 11.74 -10.33
CA THR A 251 5.53 13.09 -9.85
C THR A 251 6.16 13.92 -10.98
N ALA A 252 6.97 13.29 -11.84
CA ALA A 252 7.68 13.97 -12.92
C ALA A 252 6.72 14.53 -13.97
N ILE A 253 5.71 13.76 -14.36
CA ILE A 253 4.72 14.19 -15.37
C ILE A 253 3.95 15.43 -14.93
N LEU A 254 3.70 15.60 -13.62
CA LEU A 254 3.07 16.80 -13.09
C LEU A 254 3.90 18.05 -13.35
N ILE A 255 5.21 17.94 -13.26
CA ILE A 255 6.14 19.05 -13.50
C ILE A 255 6.35 19.25 -15.00
N ASP A 256 6.47 18.15 -15.76
CA ASP A 256 6.64 18.19 -17.22
C ASP A 256 5.47 18.87 -17.92
N LYS A 257 4.24 18.55 -17.49
CA LYS A 257 3.00 19.18 -17.97
C LYS A 257 2.44 20.18 -16.95
N GLY A 258 3.30 20.96 -16.31
CA GLY A 258 2.93 21.85 -15.20
C GLY A 258 1.79 22.83 -15.50
N ILE A 259 1.77 23.45 -16.69
CA ILE A 259 0.70 24.40 -17.08
C ILE A 259 -0.66 23.70 -17.15
N TYR A 260 -0.71 22.53 -17.78
CA TYR A 260 -1.93 21.74 -17.92
C TYR A 260 -2.50 21.35 -16.54
N TYR A 261 -1.66 20.80 -15.67
CA TYR A 261 -2.10 20.42 -14.33
C TYR A 261 -2.38 21.61 -13.42
N TYR A 262 -1.75 22.76 -13.66
CA TYR A 262 -2.08 23.99 -12.95
C TYR A 262 -3.50 24.46 -13.26
N ILE A 263 -3.90 24.45 -14.53
CA ILE A 263 -5.25 24.81 -14.97
C ILE A 263 -6.26 23.84 -14.35
N ILE A 264 -6.04 22.52 -14.51
CA ILE A 264 -6.92 21.49 -13.94
C ILE A 264 -7.05 21.63 -12.42
N ALA A 265 -5.95 21.88 -11.71
CA ALA A 265 -5.97 22.03 -10.26
C ALA A 265 -6.87 23.20 -9.81
N GLN A 266 -7.13 24.21 -10.65
CA GLN A 266 -8.03 25.31 -10.27
C GLN A 266 -9.47 24.87 -10.08
N ASP A 267 -9.92 23.85 -10.83
CA ASP A 267 -11.28 23.31 -10.76
C ASP A 267 -11.54 22.51 -9.48
N PHE A 268 -10.47 22.14 -8.76
CA PHE A 268 -10.58 21.41 -7.51
C PHE A 268 -10.90 22.34 -6.33
N ASP A 269 -11.67 21.81 -5.38
CA ASP A 269 -11.91 22.44 -4.08
C ASP A 269 -10.64 22.47 -3.23
N THR A 270 -10.44 23.51 -2.42
CA THR A 270 -9.26 23.64 -1.54
C THR A 270 -9.06 22.42 -0.61
N PHE A 271 -10.14 21.77 -0.20
CA PHE A 271 -10.19 20.58 0.65
C PHE A 271 -10.41 19.28 -0.13
N PHE A 272 -10.11 19.24 -1.44
CA PHE A 272 -10.32 18.05 -2.28
C PHE A 272 -9.72 16.77 -1.64
N TYR A 273 -8.56 16.90 -1.00
CA TYR A 273 -7.85 15.77 -0.42
C TYR A 273 -8.52 15.25 0.85
N GLN A 274 -9.04 16.13 1.71
CA GLN A 274 -9.81 15.75 2.90
C GLN A 274 -11.17 15.19 2.49
N LYS A 275 -11.81 15.74 1.46
CA LYS A 275 -13.03 15.16 0.89
C LYS A 275 -12.76 13.73 0.41
N ASN A 276 -11.65 13.48 -0.29
CA ASN A 276 -11.22 12.14 -0.70
C ASN A 276 -10.99 11.21 0.52
N MET A 277 -10.33 11.68 1.59
CA MET A 277 -10.19 10.92 2.85
C MET A 277 -11.54 10.47 3.43
N LEU A 278 -12.53 11.36 3.43
CA LEU A 278 -13.83 11.15 4.05
C LEU A 278 -14.78 10.25 3.23
N ILE A 279 -14.43 9.91 1.97
CA ILE A 279 -15.16 8.92 1.16
C ILE A 279 -15.32 7.60 1.93
N MET A 280 -14.31 7.22 2.73
CA MET A 280 -14.39 6.00 3.55
C MET A 280 -15.53 6.05 4.56
N ILE A 281 -15.89 7.22 5.09
CA ILE A 281 -16.99 7.38 6.03
C ILE A 281 -18.31 7.38 5.26
N ASN A 282 -18.44 8.26 4.28
CA ASN A 282 -19.66 8.40 3.49
C ASN A 282 -19.38 8.72 2.02
N GLY A 283 -19.26 7.67 1.21
CA GLY A 283 -19.07 7.80 -0.22
C GLY A 283 -20.20 8.60 -0.89
N SER A 284 -21.45 8.48 -0.48
CA SER A 284 -22.55 9.19 -1.14
C SER A 284 -22.45 10.72 -1.06
N VAL A 285 -21.87 11.24 0.03
CA VAL A 285 -21.70 12.68 0.27
C VAL A 285 -20.40 13.19 -0.33
N PHE A 286 -19.32 12.41 -0.22
CA PHE A 286 -17.97 12.87 -0.57
C PHE A 286 -17.46 12.39 -1.94
N SER A 287 -18.10 11.44 -2.61
CA SER A 287 -17.62 10.84 -3.89
C SER A 287 -17.82 11.70 -5.15
N LYS A 288 -18.10 13.00 -5.04
CA LYS A 288 -18.34 13.83 -6.24
C LYS A 288 -17.06 14.08 -7.05
N LYS A 289 -17.12 13.60 -8.29
CA LYS A 289 -16.38 13.80 -9.57
C LYS A 289 -14.87 14.00 -9.63
N ASP A 290 -14.20 14.73 -8.76
CA ASP A 290 -12.83 15.16 -9.06
C ASP A 290 -11.85 14.69 -7.98
N VAL A 291 -11.19 13.56 -8.26
CA VAL A 291 -10.00 13.12 -7.52
C VAL A 291 -8.80 13.25 -8.45
N PRO A 292 -7.66 13.83 -8.01
CA PRO A 292 -6.51 14.07 -8.88
C PRO A 292 -6.00 12.81 -9.60
N GLU A 293 -6.22 11.65 -8.98
CA GLU A 293 -5.90 10.33 -9.50
C GLU A 293 -6.65 9.95 -10.78
N LYS A 294 -7.74 10.67 -11.14
CA LYS A 294 -8.55 10.42 -12.35
C LYS A 294 -8.23 11.37 -13.52
N VAL A 295 -7.54 12.48 -13.26
CA VAL A 295 -7.23 13.53 -14.26
C VAL A 295 -5.80 13.45 -14.79
N LEU A 296 -5.03 12.43 -14.38
CA LEU A 296 -3.63 12.24 -14.76
C LEU A 296 -3.38 11.73 -16.18
N ILE A 297 -4.37 11.13 -16.84
CA ILE A 297 -4.26 10.73 -18.24
C ILE A 297 -5.50 11.24 -18.98
N GLU A 298 -5.27 12.08 -20.00
CA GLU A 298 -6.28 12.47 -20.98
C GLU A 298 -6.84 11.20 -21.64
N ASN A 299 -8.15 10.99 -21.55
CA ASN A 299 -8.84 9.82 -22.12
C ASN A 299 -8.39 8.46 -21.54
N GLY A 300 -7.89 8.42 -20.31
CA GLY A 300 -7.68 7.16 -19.60
C GLY A 300 -9.00 6.41 -19.38
N PRO A 301 -9.00 5.05 -19.31
CA PRO A 301 -10.22 4.30 -19.06
C PRO A 301 -10.88 4.75 -17.74
N GLU A 302 -12.21 4.85 -17.69
CA GLU A 302 -12.98 5.41 -16.55
C GLU A 302 -12.67 4.76 -15.19
N ASN A 303 -12.06 3.57 -15.19
CA ASN A 303 -11.68 2.78 -14.03
C ASN A 303 -10.15 2.77 -13.74
N ALA A 304 -9.36 3.61 -14.40
CA ALA A 304 -7.95 3.82 -14.06
C ALA A 304 -7.83 4.80 -12.88
N SER A 305 -7.17 4.35 -11.81
CA SER A 305 -6.75 5.19 -10.69
C SER A 305 -5.23 5.27 -10.75
N PHE A 306 -4.72 6.47 -10.99
CA PHE A 306 -3.28 6.72 -11.06
C PHE A 306 -2.76 7.17 -9.70
N MET A 307 -1.57 6.70 -9.33
CA MET A 307 -0.97 6.97 -8.03
C MET A 307 0.02 8.13 -8.12
N LEU A 308 -0.34 9.32 -7.67
CA LEU A 308 0.55 10.49 -7.74
C LEU A 308 1.81 10.38 -6.87
N GLY A 309 1.76 9.56 -5.83
CA GLY A 309 2.71 9.58 -4.72
C GLY A 309 2.52 10.80 -3.83
N THR A 310 3.03 10.72 -2.60
CA THR A 310 2.91 11.83 -1.64
C THR A 310 3.54 13.13 -2.17
N SER A 311 4.63 13.04 -2.92
CA SER A 311 5.26 14.22 -3.51
C SER A 311 4.42 14.82 -4.64
N GLY A 312 3.88 13.97 -5.52
CA GLY A 312 3.00 14.42 -6.59
C GLY A 312 1.73 15.08 -6.09
N ILE A 313 1.04 14.50 -5.09
CA ILE A 313 -0.19 15.11 -4.55
C ILE A 313 0.09 16.46 -3.89
N LEU A 314 1.25 16.63 -3.25
CA LEU A 314 1.65 17.90 -2.66
C LEU A 314 1.98 18.94 -3.73
N ILE A 315 2.62 18.56 -4.84
CA ILE A 315 2.83 19.46 -5.99
C ILE A 315 1.48 19.88 -6.60
N PHE A 316 0.57 18.94 -6.82
CA PHE A 316 -0.78 19.24 -7.30
C PHE A 316 -1.52 20.18 -6.35
N SER A 317 -1.33 19.99 -5.04
CA SER A 317 -1.90 20.89 -4.02
C SER A 317 -1.31 22.31 -4.10
N LEU A 318 -0.02 22.45 -4.39
CA LEU A 318 0.61 23.76 -4.62
C LEU A 318 0.04 24.45 -5.85
N TYR A 319 -0.21 23.70 -6.94
CA TYR A 319 -0.88 24.23 -8.12
C TYR A 319 -2.27 24.78 -7.79
N LYS A 320 -3.04 24.09 -6.93
CA LYS A 320 -4.31 24.63 -6.44
C LYS A 320 -4.13 25.90 -5.61
N SER A 321 -3.33 25.84 -4.54
CA SER A 321 -2.96 26.99 -3.71
C SER A 321 -1.96 26.60 -2.63
N THR A 322 -1.17 27.56 -2.15
CA THR A 322 -0.30 27.39 -0.96
C THR A 322 -1.08 26.89 0.27
N THR A 323 -2.31 27.35 0.43
CA THR A 323 -3.20 26.91 1.51
C THR A 323 -3.54 25.42 1.41
N SER A 324 -3.92 24.94 0.22
CA SER A 324 -4.22 23.52 0.00
C SER A 324 -2.99 22.65 0.26
N PHE A 325 -1.80 23.07 -0.16
CA PHE A 325 -0.55 22.39 0.14
C PHE A 325 -0.33 22.17 1.64
N PHE A 326 -0.42 23.23 2.46
CA PHE A 326 -0.20 23.10 3.89
C PHE A 326 -1.27 22.27 4.58
N ILE A 327 -2.55 22.43 4.21
CA ILE A 327 -3.65 21.62 4.74
C ILE A 327 -3.40 20.13 4.47
N ASN A 328 -2.99 19.78 3.24
CA ASN A 328 -2.74 18.39 2.84
C ASN A 328 -1.50 17.82 3.51
N LEU A 329 -0.40 18.59 3.58
CA LEU A 329 0.83 18.22 4.28
C LEU A 329 0.55 17.92 5.76
N PHE A 330 -0.15 18.83 6.46
CA PHE A 330 -0.50 18.62 7.87
C PHE A 330 -1.42 17.42 8.06
N SER A 331 -2.41 17.22 7.18
CA SER A 331 -3.31 16.06 7.22
C SER A 331 -2.52 14.75 7.15
N ILE A 332 -1.58 14.63 6.22
CA ILE A 332 -0.72 13.44 6.05
C ILE A 332 0.11 13.20 7.31
N ILE A 333 0.76 14.24 7.83
CA ILE A 333 1.62 14.14 9.02
C ILE A 333 0.80 13.72 10.25
N ILE A 334 -0.37 14.34 10.47
CA ILE A 334 -1.27 14.03 11.59
C ILE A 334 -1.73 12.58 11.51
N ILE A 335 -2.17 12.11 10.34
CA ILE A 335 -2.60 10.72 10.14
C ILE A 335 -1.47 9.75 10.47
N CYS A 336 -0.27 9.97 9.92
CA CYS A 336 0.89 9.12 10.21
C CYS A 336 1.18 9.08 11.72
N ILE A 337 1.16 10.23 12.40
CA ILE A 337 1.37 10.34 13.85
C ILE A 337 0.31 9.56 14.63
N LEU A 338 -0.97 9.70 14.25
CA LEU A 338 -2.08 9.02 14.93
C LEU A 338 -2.00 7.50 14.77
N VAL A 339 -1.69 7.01 13.57
CA VAL A 339 -1.47 5.57 13.31
C VAL A 339 -0.38 5.01 14.23
N PHE A 340 0.79 5.66 14.30
CA PHE A 340 1.86 5.24 15.20
C PHE A 340 1.44 5.30 16.67
N LYS A 341 0.72 6.35 17.10
CA LYS A 341 0.23 6.45 18.49
C LYS A 341 -0.72 5.31 18.84
N ILE A 342 -1.71 5.04 18.00
CA ILE A 342 -2.72 4.00 18.23
C ILE A 342 -2.06 2.63 18.28
N LEU A 343 -1.31 2.24 17.25
CA LEU A 343 -0.72 0.90 17.19
C LEU A 343 0.29 0.65 18.31
N LYS A 344 1.00 1.69 18.74
CA LYS A 344 1.93 1.59 19.85
C LYS A 344 1.28 1.29 21.20
N THR A 345 -0.01 1.58 21.36
CA THR A 345 -0.78 1.22 22.57
C THR A 345 -1.10 -0.28 22.65
N ILE A 346 -0.97 -1.01 21.53
CA ILE A 346 -1.22 -2.45 21.46
C ILE A 346 0.03 -3.22 21.92
N ASN A 347 -0.17 -4.24 22.77
CA ASN A 347 0.92 -5.00 23.36
C ASN A 347 1.46 -6.12 22.45
N PHE A 348 2.26 -5.76 21.45
CA PHE A 348 3.12 -6.71 20.73
C PHE A 348 4.47 -6.08 20.36
N SER A 349 5.48 -6.94 20.16
CA SER A 349 6.88 -6.53 19.96
C SER A 349 7.13 -5.72 18.69
N MET A 350 6.34 -5.97 17.64
CA MET A 350 6.54 -5.39 16.31
C MET A 350 5.50 -4.30 15.95
N ASN A 351 4.96 -3.61 16.95
CA ASN A 351 3.89 -2.63 16.72
C ASN A 351 4.28 -1.41 15.88
N ASN A 352 5.51 -0.91 16.05
CA ASN A 352 6.03 0.19 15.25
C ASN A 352 6.37 -0.26 13.83
N GLU A 353 6.82 -1.51 13.67
CA GLU A 353 7.10 -2.12 12.36
C GLU A 353 5.82 -2.34 11.57
N TYR A 354 4.75 -2.78 12.22
CA TYR A 354 3.43 -2.87 11.61
C TYR A 354 2.91 -1.48 11.21
N ALA A 355 3.05 -0.47 12.07
CA ALA A 355 2.69 0.91 11.74
C ALA A 355 3.46 1.46 10.53
N PHE A 356 4.78 1.23 10.49
CA PHE A 356 5.61 1.58 9.34
C PHE A 356 5.12 0.86 8.07
N PHE A 357 4.88 -0.45 8.16
CA PHE A 357 4.43 -1.27 7.04
C PHE A 357 3.11 -0.77 6.43
N ILE A 358 2.07 -0.53 7.25
CA ILE A 358 0.76 -0.14 6.71
C ILE A 358 0.77 1.24 6.07
N LEU A 359 1.70 2.12 6.46
CA LEU A 359 1.85 3.46 5.90
C LEU A 359 2.69 3.51 4.62
N LEU A 360 3.40 2.42 4.24
CA LEU A 360 4.20 2.40 3.01
C LEU A 360 3.33 2.53 1.75
N GLY A 361 2.19 1.84 1.71
CA GLY A 361 1.26 1.89 0.57
C GLY A 361 0.78 3.33 0.30
N PRO A 362 0.15 4.00 1.28
CA PRO A 362 -0.28 5.39 1.15
C PRO A 362 0.85 6.37 0.81
N VAL A 363 2.07 6.14 1.31
CA VAL A 363 3.24 6.98 0.97
C VAL A 363 3.65 6.82 -0.49
N LEU A 364 3.64 5.58 -0.99
CA LEU A 364 3.90 5.30 -2.40
C LEU A 364 2.81 5.86 -3.31
N SER A 365 1.54 5.73 -2.90
CA SER A 365 0.38 6.07 -3.74
C SER A 365 0.02 7.56 -3.72
N GLY A 366 0.21 8.23 -2.58
CA GLY A 366 -0.22 9.61 -2.36
C GLY A 366 -1.73 9.81 -2.20
N VAL A 367 -2.51 8.72 -2.12
CA VAL A 367 -3.97 8.78 -2.16
C VAL A 367 -4.55 9.08 -0.78
N GLY A 368 -5.36 10.12 -0.68
CA GLY A 368 -5.95 10.57 0.59
C GLY A 368 -6.80 9.50 1.25
N LEU A 369 -7.64 8.83 0.45
CA LEU A 369 -8.46 7.69 0.90
C LEU A 369 -7.62 6.59 1.57
N GLU A 370 -6.46 6.25 1.02
CA GLU A 370 -5.59 5.20 1.56
C GLU A 370 -4.95 5.59 2.89
N TYR A 371 -4.50 6.84 3.03
CA TYR A 371 -4.02 7.37 4.32
C TYR A 371 -5.09 7.26 5.40
N PHE A 372 -6.30 7.71 5.09
CA PHE A 372 -7.40 7.68 6.04
C PHE A 372 -7.87 6.24 6.32
N ALA A 373 -7.85 5.36 5.32
CA ALA A 373 -8.11 3.93 5.49
C ALA A 373 -7.17 3.31 6.53
N CYS A 374 -5.87 3.61 6.48
CA CYS A 374 -4.90 3.12 7.46
C CYS A 374 -5.21 3.61 8.88
N LEU A 375 -5.62 4.88 9.04
CA LEU A 375 -6.04 5.41 10.34
C LEU A 375 -7.30 4.71 10.86
N LEU A 376 -8.34 4.61 10.03
CA LEU A 376 -9.58 3.96 10.42
C LEU A 376 -9.36 2.48 10.77
N ASN A 377 -8.55 1.77 9.98
CA ASN A 377 -8.18 0.39 10.26
C ASN A 377 -7.42 0.26 11.58
N ALA A 378 -6.50 1.17 11.91
CA ALA A 378 -5.82 1.18 13.20
C ALA A 378 -6.79 1.42 14.37
N ILE A 379 -7.77 2.31 14.20
CA ILE A 379 -8.83 2.56 15.20
C ILE A 379 -9.71 1.32 15.39
N ILE A 380 -10.21 0.73 14.30
CA ILE A 380 -11.07 -0.47 14.34
C ILE A 380 -10.32 -1.64 14.94
N LEU A 381 -9.05 -1.85 14.56
CA LEU A 381 -8.18 -2.86 15.16
C LEU A 381 -8.08 -2.66 16.68
N PHE A 382 -7.77 -1.44 17.13
CA PHE A 382 -7.65 -1.12 18.55
C PHE A 382 -8.95 -1.39 19.31
N ILE A 383 -10.09 -0.91 18.81
CA ILE A 383 -11.41 -1.14 19.41
C ILE A 383 -11.74 -2.63 19.49
N THR A 384 -11.49 -3.38 18.41
CA THR A 384 -11.75 -4.83 18.37
C THR A 384 -10.91 -5.58 19.40
N LEU A 385 -9.65 -5.20 19.58
CA LEU A 385 -8.79 -5.80 20.61
C LEU A 385 -9.23 -5.45 22.03
N LEU A 386 -9.80 -4.26 22.26
CA LEU A 386 -10.44 -3.92 23.53
C LEU A 386 -11.63 -4.84 23.82
N PHE A 387 -12.48 -5.10 22.81
CA PHE A 387 -13.59 -6.05 22.95
C PHE A 387 -13.10 -7.46 23.25
N PHE A 388 -12.08 -7.97 22.55
CA PHE A 388 -11.51 -9.30 22.84
C PHE A 388 -10.94 -9.39 24.25
N ARG A 389 -10.32 -8.32 24.74
CA ARG A 389 -9.82 -8.25 26.12
C ARG A 389 -10.96 -8.28 27.14
N ALA A 390 -12.03 -7.53 26.90
CA ALA A 390 -13.20 -7.52 27.77
C ALA A 390 -13.88 -8.90 27.81
N PHE A 391 -14.09 -9.51 26.63
CA PHE A 391 -14.69 -10.83 26.51
C PHE A 391 -13.87 -11.91 27.23
N LYS A 392 -12.54 -11.89 27.08
CA LYS A 392 -11.65 -12.82 27.80
C LYS A 392 -11.74 -12.68 29.32
N LYS A 393 -11.93 -11.46 29.84
CA LYS A 393 -12.14 -11.26 31.28
C LYS A 393 -13.47 -11.86 31.76
N LEU A 394 -14.52 -11.76 30.95
CA LEU A 394 -15.83 -12.33 31.27
C LEU A 394 -15.84 -13.86 31.23
N GLN A 395 -14.96 -14.51 30.47
CA GLN A 395 -14.83 -15.98 30.47
C GLN A 395 -14.00 -16.53 31.64
N LEU A 396 -13.25 -15.69 32.34
CA LEU A 396 -12.38 -16.07 33.45
C LEU A 396 -13.01 -15.78 34.83
N ASN A 397 -14.13 -15.07 34.85
CA ASN A 397 -15.00 -14.87 36.00
C ASN A 397 -16.23 -15.75 35.84
#